data_AF-A0ABD1A938-F1
#
_entry.id   AF-A0ABD1A938-F1
#
_cell.length_a   1.000
_cell.length_b   1.000
_cell.length_c   1.000
_cell.angle_alpha   90.00
_cell.angle_beta   90.00
_cell.angle_gamma   90.00
#
_symmetry.space_group_name_H-M   'P 1'
#
loop_
_entity.id
_entity.type
_entity.pdbx_description
1 polymer ?
#
loop_
_entity_poly.entity_id
_entity_poly.type
_entity_poly.pdbx_seq_one_letter_code
_entity_poly.pdbx_strand_id
1 'polypeptide(L)'
;MDAVNAEKEAMDKNHTWDVRDLPPGKRAVTSRWIFTIKYHSNGEIERYKARLVARGFTQTYGEDYTDTFAPVAKLHTVRVILSLATNLSWELWQMDVKNAFLQGELEEEVYMKPPPGLESSIPQGKVFKLRKAIYGLKQSPRAWYHKLSFTLTAKGFRRSEADHTLFTSHSAQGIIVVLVYVDDLIISGNDQAGIQETKLFLKSVFDIKDLGELKYFLGIEICRSPEGLFLSQRKYSPDLLTETGKLGSKPAKTPLEDGYKVRRKGEKGQEDPFDKPFHDPAQYRRLVGKLIYLTITRPDLCFAVNQVSQHMKEPSVYHWNMVEIILRYIKGSPGQGVWMGKNDSTEIVGYCDADYAGDTMDRKSTTGYCTFIGGNLVTWKSKKQKVVSCSSAESEYRAMKKLTNELVWLKALLKDLGIESTSPITMHCDNQAAIHIATNSVFHERTKHIEVDCHKVREKIIEGVILPCYTRSEDQLADIFTKATSLKICNHIYSKLGLVDLTHP
;
A
#
# COMPACT_ATOMS: atom_id res chain seq x y z
N MET A 1 10.82 33.12 7.66
CA MET A 1 10.12 33.37 8.94
C MET A 1 8.63 33.17 8.80
N ASP A 2 8.02 33.61 7.71
CA ASP A 2 6.58 33.51 7.44
C ASP A 2 6.00 32.09 7.60
N ALA A 3 6.70 31.06 7.11
CA ALA A 3 6.26 29.67 7.26
C ALA A 3 6.20 29.20 8.73
N VAL A 4 7.09 29.72 9.60
CA VAL A 4 7.09 29.43 11.04
C VAL A 4 5.93 30.14 11.72
N ASN A 5 5.68 31.40 11.34
CA ASN A 5 4.55 32.17 11.87
C ASN A 5 3.22 31.53 11.49
N ALA A 6 3.06 31.07 10.25
CA ALA A 6 1.85 30.37 9.81
C ALA A 6 1.58 29.07 10.59
N GLU A 7 2.63 28.28 10.90
CA GLU A 7 2.49 27.09 11.74
C GLU A 7 2.12 27.47 13.19
N LYS A 8 2.72 28.52 13.73
CA LYS A 8 2.40 29.03 15.07
C LYS A 8 0.96 29.53 15.16
N GLU A 9 0.52 30.32 14.19
CA GLU A 9 -0.88 30.80 14.10
C GLU A 9 -1.86 29.63 14.02
N ALA A 10 -1.52 28.57 13.28
CA ALA A 10 -2.34 27.36 13.26
C ALA A 10 -2.40 26.68 14.64
N MET A 11 -1.30 26.67 15.39
CA MET A 11 -1.26 26.10 16.74
C MET A 11 -2.04 26.94 17.75
N ASP A 12 -1.95 28.27 17.65
CA ASP A 12 -2.69 29.22 18.48
C ASP A 12 -4.20 29.13 18.19
N LYS A 13 -4.60 29.07 16.90
CA LYS A 13 -5.99 28.88 16.45
C LYS A 13 -6.61 27.59 16.99
N ASN A 14 -5.83 26.51 17.08
CA ASN A 14 -6.30 25.22 17.61
C ASN A 14 -6.19 25.11 19.14
N HIS A 15 -5.72 26.15 19.83
CA HIS A 15 -5.44 26.13 21.27
C HIS A 15 -4.59 24.91 21.67
N THR A 16 -3.49 24.71 20.94
CA THR A 16 -2.69 23.47 20.99
C THR A 16 -2.11 23.18 22.37
N TRP A 17 -1.85 24.21 23.18
CA TRP A 17 -1.21 24.08 24.49
C TRP A 17 -1.61 25.18 25.47
N ASP A 18 -1.38 24.90 26.76
CA ASP A 18 -1.39 25.88 27.84
C ASP A 18 0.03 26.08 28.40
N VAL A 19 0.36 27.29 28.85
CA VAL A 19 1.61 27.53 29.59
C VAL A 19 1.43 27.14 31.05
N ARG A 20 2.29 26.24 31.57
CA ARG A 20 2.21 25.69 32.94
C ARG A 20 3.61 25.47 33.54
N ASP A 21 3.67 25.30 34.85
CA ASP A 21 4.85 24.72 35.50
C ASP A 21 4.94 23.23 35.19
N LEU A 22 6.17 22.72 35.12
CA LEU A 22 6.40 21.28 34.99
C LEU A 22 6.17 20.62 36.36
N PRO A 23 5.21 19.69 36.52
CA PRO A 23 4.98 19.03 37.80
C PRO A 23 6.21 18.24 38.26
N PRO A 24 6.44 18.12 39.58
CA PRO A 24 7.49 17.27 40.12
C PRO A 24 7.39 15.83 39.58
N GLY A 25 8.52 15.28 39.12
CA GLY A 25 8.59 13.91 38.59
C GLY A 25 8.18 13.75 37.12
N LYS A 26 7.56 14.75 36.49
CA LYS A 26 7.25 14.72 35.05
C LYS A 26 8.44 15.18 34.19
N ARG A 27 8.53 14.66 32.97
CA ARG A 27 9.56 15.07 31.99
C ARG A 27 8.89 15.78 30.82
N ALA A 28 9.50 16.88 30.38
CA ALA A 28 9.05 17.60 29.21
C ALA A 28 9.79 17.12 27.94
N VAL A 29 9.04 16.77 26.91
CA VAL A 29 9.59 16.45 25.58
C VAL A 29 10.18 17.69 24.92
N THR A 30 11.16 17.48 24.05
CA THR A 30 11.73 18.56 23.23
C THR A 30 11.09 18.55 21.85
N SER A 31 11.26 19.63 21.09
CA SER A 31 10.74 19.74 19.72
C SER A 31 11.81 20.25 18.75
N ARG A 32 11.52 20.17 17.45
CA ARG A 32 12.34 20.75 16.39
C ARG A 32 11.48 21.24 15.24
N TRP A 33 11.99 22.22 14.52
CA TRP A 33 11.39 22.67 13.27
C TRP A 33 11.85 21.79 12.11
N ILE A 34 10.90 21.41 11.26
CA ILE A 34 11.14 20.76 9.97
C ILE A 34 10.73 21.72 8.86
N PHE A 35 11.64 21.98 7.94
CA PHE A 35 11.40 22.84 6.79
C PHE A 35 11.33 22.02 5.52
N THR A 36 10.36 22.34 4.66
CA THR A 36 10.17 21.68 3.37
C THR A 36 9.76 22.72 2.35
N ILE A 37 10.37 22.66 1.16
CA ILE A 37 9.96 23.49 0.02
C ILE A 37 8.96 22.68 -0.80
N LYS A 38 7.81 23.27 -1.09
CA LYS A 38 6.83 22.73 -2.05
C LYS A 38 7.05 23.41 -3.38
N TYR A 39 6.98 22.61 -4.44
CA TYR A 39 7.22 23.04 -5.81
C TYR A 39 5.98 22.79 -6.64
N HIS A 40 5.71 23.69 -7.58
CA HIS A 40 4.77 23.49 -8.66
C HIS A 40 5.24 22.37 -9.60
N SER A 41 4.35 21.88 -10.47
CA SER A 41 4.67 20.87 -11.47
C SER A 41 5.75 21.32 -12.46
N ASN A 42 5.89 22.63 -12.70
CA ASN A 42 6.94 23.24 -13.54
C ASN A 42 8.30 23.40 -12.83
N GLY A 43 8.41 23.03 -11.55
CA GLY A 43 9.65 23.13 -10.76
C GLY A 43 9.85 24.46 -10.02
N GLU A 44 8.94 25.43 -10.17
CA GLU A 44 8.98 26.67 -9.40
C GLU A 44 8.58 26.46 -7.94
N ILE A 45 9.06 27.30 -7.03
CA ILE A 45 8.70 27.23 -5.62
C ILE A 45 7.24 27.66 -5.45
N GLU A 46 6.38 26.74 -5.01
CA GLU A 46 4.99 27.01 -4.66
C GLU A 46 4.92 27.68 -3.29
N ARG A 47 5.57 27.08 -2.28
CA ARG A 47 5.58 27.61 -0.91
C ARG A 47 6.66 27.00 -0.03
N TYR A 48 7.08 27.77 0.96
CA TYR A 48 7.86 27.26 2.08
C TYR A 48 6.93 26.73 3.17
N LYS A 49 7.19 25.52 3.67
CA LYS A 49 6.42 24.89 4.75
C LYS A 49 7.33 24.66 5.95
N ALA A 50 6.90 25.12 7.12
CA ALA A 50 7.49 24.74 8.40
C ALA A 50 6.51 23.83 9.15
N ARG A 51 7.04 22.87 9.91
CA ARG A 51 6.27 22.05 10.85
C ARG A 51 7.01 21.97 12.17
N LEU A 52 6.32 22.19 13.27
CA LEU A 52 6.88 21.91 14.58
C LEU A 52 6.65 20.43 14.91
N VAL A 53 7.74 19.72 15.22
CA VAL A 53 7.71 18.28 15.45
C VAL A 53 8.28 17.98 16.83
N ALA A 54 7.47 17.36 17.69
CA ALA A 54 7.92 16.81 18.95
C ALA A 54 8.92 15.67 18.72
N ARG A 55 9.90 15.55 19.60
CA ARG A 55 10.83 14.42 19.62
C ARG A 55 10.20 13.26 20.40
N GLY A 56 9.12 12.68 19.90
CA GLY A 56 8.37 11.64 20.62
C GLY A 56 9.17 10.37 20.96
N PHE A 57 10.34 10.16 20.36
CA PHE A 57 11.27 9.11 20.79
C PHE A 57 11.79 9.30 22.23
N THR A 58 11.65 10.51 22.81
CA THR A 58 11.96 10.77 24.22
C THR A 58 10.78 10.50 25.16
N GLN A 59 9.61 10.10 24.65
CA GLN A 59 8.43 9.77 25.47
C GLN A 59 8.55 8.39 26.12
N THR A 60 8.10 8.29 27.38
CA THR A 60 8.07 7.07 28.19
C THR A 60 6.69 6.41 28.15
N TYR A 61 6.64 5.10 27.87
CA TYR A 61 5.41 4.30 27.94
C TYR A 61 4.89 4.22 29.38
N GLY A 62 3.58 4.36 29.56
CA GLY A 62 2.92 4.37 30.88
C GLY A 62 2.97 5.71 31.61
N GLU A 63 3.78 6.67 31.13
CA GLU A 63 3.83 8.04 31.67
C GLU A 63 3.26 9.07 30.69
N ASP A 64 3.76 9.07 29.44
CA ASP A 64 3.43 10.05 28.40
C ASP A 64 2.42 9.52 27.36
N TYR A 65 2.30 8.19 27.27
CA TYR A 65 1.36 7.51 26.38
C TYR A 65 1.12 6.07 26.84
N THR A 66 -0.04 5.54 26.51
CA THR A 66 -0.40 4.13 26.72
C THR A 66 -0.70 3.44 25.38
N ASP A 67 -1.54 4.05 24.54
CA ASP A 67 -1.91 3.51 23.23
C ASP A 67 -1.45 4.41 22.09
N THR A 68 -0.88 3.80 21.05
CA THR A 68 -0.37 4.53 19.87
C THR A 68 -0.99 4.08 18.56
N PHE A 69 -1.75 2.99 18.58
CA PHE A 69 -2.26 2.37 17.36
C PHE A 69 -3.29 3.25 16.67
N ALA A 70 -3.04 3.53 15.39
CA ALA A 70 -3.98 4.13 14.44
C ALA A 70 -3.98 3.29 13.16
N PRO A 71 -5.16 2.97 12.60
CA PRO A 71 -5.23 2.25 11.34
C PRO A 71 -4.77 3.15 10.18
N VAL A 72 -4.25 2.52 9.12
CA VAL A 72 -3.80 3.17 7.89
C VAL A 72 -4.45 2.45 6.72
N ALA A 73 -5.05 3.20 5.79
CA ALA A 73 -5.75 2.59 4.67
C ALA A 73 -4.79 1.76 3.83
N LYS A 74 -5.22 0.55 3.50
CA LYS A 74 -4.44 -0.32 2.61
C LYS A 74 -4.60 0.19 1.19
N LEU A 75 -3.51 0.20 0.42
CA LEU A 75 -3.56 0.48 -1.02
C LEU A 75 -4.49 -0.49 -1.77
N HIS A 76 -4.65 -1.72 -1.24
CA HIS A 76 -5.62 -2.68 -1.77
C HIS A 76 -7.05 -2.11 -1.67
N THR A 77 -7.45 -1.58 -0.50
CA THR A 77 -8.75 -0.94 -0.29
C THR A 77 -8.97 0.24 -1.24
N VAL A 78 -7.94 1.08 -1.44
CA VAL A 78 -7.99 2.18 -2.41
C VAL A 78 -8.31 1.64 -3.81
N ARG A 79 -7.58 0.62 -4.28
CA ARG A 79 -7.84 0.02 -5.61
C ARG A 79 -9.20 -0.65 -5.72
N VAL A 80 -9.71 -1.25 -4.64
CA VAL A 80 -11.08 -1.79 -4.60
C VAL A 80 -12.09 -0.67 -4.81
N ILE A 81 -11.99 0.44 -4.07
CA ILE A 81 -12.89 1.59 -4.25
C ILE A 81 -12.81 2.16 -5.66
N LEU A 82 -11.60 2.29 -6.22
CA LEU A 82 -11.41 2.78 -7.59
C LEU A 82 -12.06 1.83 -8.62
N SER A 83 -11.85 0.53 -8.47
CA SER A 83 -12.48 -0.49 -9.33
C SER A 83 -14.00 -0.43 -9.27
N LEU A 84 -14.58 -0.32 -8.07
CA LEU A 84 -16.03 -0.19 -7.90
C LEU A 84 -16.53 1.12 -8.47
N ALA A 85 -15.84 2.23 -8.24
CA ALA A 85 -16.23 3.51 -8.78
C ALA A 85 -16.21 3.54 -10.30
N THR A 86 -15.27 2.82 -10.93
CA THR A 86 -15.25 2.65 -12.38
C THR A 86 -16.42 1.78 -12.86
N ASN A 87 -16.61 0.59 -12.29
CA ASN A 87 -17.65 -0.35 -12.74
C ASN A 87 -19.08 0.11 -12.43
N LEU A 88 -19.28 0.81 -11.31
CA LEU A 88 -20.58 1.31 -10.86
C LEU A 88 -20.78 2.79 -11.17
N SER A 89 -19.84 3.41 -11.88
CA SER A 89 -19.86 4.83 -12.24
C SER A 89 -20.00 5.78 -11.02
N TRP A 90 -19.43 5.42 -9.87
CA TRP A 90 -19.42 6.31 -8.69
C TRP A 90 -18.48 7.49 -8.90
N GLU A 91 -18.80 8.61 -8.29
CA GLU A 91 -17.90 9.77 -8.28
C GLU A 91 -16.71 9.53 -7.35
N LEU A 92 -15.58 10.18 -7.63
CA LEU A 92 -14.37 10.08 -6.82
C LEU A 92 -13.90 11.48 -6.44
N TRP A 93 -14.04 11.82 -5.17
CA TRP A 93 -13.69 13.11 -4.61
C TRP A 93 -12.55 12.97 -3.61
N GLN A 94 -11.73 14.02 -3.52
CA GLN A 94 -10.63 14.08 -2.55
C GLN A 94 -10.78 15.30 -1.64
N MET A 95 -10.52 15.09 -0.35
CA MET A 95 -10.39 16.16 0.62
C MET A 95 -9.09 16.01 1.42
N ASP A 96 -8.49 17.12 1.84
CA ASP A 96 -7.20 17.18 2.55
C ASP A 96 -7.36 17.97 3.86
N VAL A 97 -7.10 17.31 4.99
CA VAL A 97 -7.22 17.90 6.32
C VAL A 97 -5.95 18.67 6.64
N LYS A 98 -6.09 19.98 6.84
CA LYS A 98 -4.95 20.82 7.20
C LYS A 98 -4.50 20.51 8.60
N ASN A 99 -3.21 20.24 8.76
CA ASN A 99 -2.57 19.99 10.05
C ASN A 99 -3.36 18.96 10.88
N ALA A 100 -3.73 17.83 10.26
CA ALA A 100 -4.66 16.85 10.82
C ALA A 100 -4.43 16.52 12.30
N PHE A 101 -3.17 16.35 12.73
CA PHE A 101 -2.87 16.06 14.13
C PHE A 101 -3.28 17.17 15.11
N LEU A 102 -3.20 18.45 14.73
CA LEU A 102 -3.64 19.57 15.57
C LEU A 102 -5.15 19.58 15.82
N GLN A 103 -5.92 18.88 14.98
CA GLN A 103 -7.37 18.77 15.15
C GLN A 103 -7.75 17.63 16.12
N GLY A 104 -6.83 16.69 16.37
CA GLY A 104 -6.98 15.62 17.36
C GLY A 104 -6.74 16.11 18.79
N GLU A 105 -7.61 15.69 19.70
CA GLU A 105 -7.47 15.96 21.14
C GLU A 105 -6.51 14.96 21.78
N LEU A 106 -5.61 15.46 22.62
CA LEU A 106 -4.67 14.64 23.35
C LEU A 106 -5.28 14.28 24.70
N GLU A 107 -5.53 12.99 24.92
CA GLU A 107 -6.07 12.49 26.19
C GLU A 107 -4.99 12.41 27.27
N GLU A 108 -3.75 12.06 26.88
CA GLU A 108 -2.64 11.96 27.82
C GLU A 108 -2.02 13.30 28.15
N GLU A 109 -1.45 13.38 29.36
CA GLU A 109 -0.78 14.56 29.84
C GLU A 109 0.68 14.61 29.36
N VAL A 110 0.91 15.34 28.27
CA VAL A 110 2.25 15.55 27.70
C VAL A 110 2.70 17.00 27.89
N TYR A 111 3.90 17.16 28.44
CA TYR A 111 4.57 18.46 28.57
C TYR A 111 5.66 18.60 27.52
N MET A 112 5.79 19.78 26.92
CA MET A 112 6.78 20.10 25.91
C MET A 112 7.55 21.37 26.32
N LYS A 113 8.88 21.35 26.16
CA LYS A 113 9.71 22.55 26.31
C LYS A 113 9.41 23.55 25.20
N PRO A 114 9.66 24.85 25.40
CA PRO A 114 9.56 25.83 24.33
C PRO A 114 10.31 25.38 23.07
N PRO A 115 9.72 25.52 21.88
CA PRO A 115 10.41 25.25 20.64
C PRO A 115 11.67 26.10 20.50
N PRO A 116 12.71 25.58 19.81
CA PRO A 116 13.88 26.37 19.47
C PRO A 116 13.49 27.68 18.75
N GLY A 117 13.97 28.81 19.27
CA GLY A 117 13.68 30.15 18.76
C GLY A 117 12.40 30.80 19.30
N LEU A 118 11.66 30.11 20.18
CA LEU A 118 10.46 30.62 20.86
C LEU A 118 10.60 30.60 22.38
N GLU A 119 11.81 30.47 22.93
CA GLU A 119 12.06 30.40 24.37
C GLU A 119 11.63 31.67 25.10
N SER A 120 11.78 32.84 24.46
CA SER A 120 11.34 34.14 24.99
C SER A 120 9.83 34.36 24.93
N SER A 121 9.08 33.47 24.26
CA SER A 121 7.63 33.61 24.11
C SER A 121 6.85 33.16 25.34
N ILE A 122 7.52 32.55 26.34
CA ILE A 122 6.90 32.17 27.62
C ILE A 122 7.79 32.56 28.81
N PRO A 123 7.23 32.69 30.03
CA PRO A 123 8.03 32.99 31.21
C PRO A 123 9.10 31.93 31.48
N GLN A 124 10.24 32.36 32.02
CA GLN A 124 11.37 31.48 32.32
C GLN A 124 10.96 30.33 33.27
N GLY A 125 11.38 29.12 32.93
CA GLY A 125 11.09 27.91 33.72
C GLY A 125 9.72 27.27 33.45
N LYS A 126 8.85 27.89 32.65
CA LYS A 126 7.56 27.30 32.25
C LYS A 126 7.74 26.31 31.09
N VAL A 127 6.71 25.48 30.90
CA VAL A 127 6.59 24.52 29.79
C VAL A 127 5.20 24.60 29.16
N PHE A 128 5.05 24.03 27.97
CA PHE A 128 3.76 23.85 27.32
C PHE A 128 3.11 22.53 27.75
N LYS A 129 1.92 22.57 28.34
CA LYS A 129 1.06 21.38 28.48
C LYS A 129 0.25 21.24 27.20
N LEU A 130 0.47 20.16 26.45
CA LEU A 130 -0.21 19.93 25.18
C LEU A 130 -1.68 19.54 25.42
N ARG A 131 -2.58 20.16 24.67
CA ARG A 131 -4.02 19.83 24.59
C ARG A 131 -4.37 19.11 23.30
N LYS A 132 -3.66 19.44 22.23
CA LYS A 132 -3.82 18.83 20.90
C LYS A 132 -2.59 17.99 20.58
N ALA A 133 -2.80 16.96 19.78
CA ALA A 133 -1.71 16.17 19.23
C ALA A 133 -0.87 17.02 18.27
N ILE A 134 0.45 16.84 18.28
CA ILE A 134 1.37 17.51 17.33
C ILE A 134 2.21 16.48 16.59
N TYR A 135 2.77 16.84 15.44
CA TYR A 135 3.63 15.92 14.70
C TYR A 135 4.77 15.41 15.59
N GLY A 136 5.09 14.12 15.46
CA GLY A 136 6.22 13.50 16.13
C GLY A 136 5.94 12.92 17.52
N LEU A 137 4.79 13.19 18.16
CA LEU A 137 4.36 12.38 19.32
C LEU A 137 3.92 11.00 18.85
N LYS A 138 4.09 10.00 19.72
CA LYS A 138 3.77 8.60 19.42
C LYS A 138 2.26 8.35 19.24
N GLN A 139 1.41 9.08 19.95
CA GLN A 139 -0.04 8.92 19.91
C GLN A 139 -0.78 9.84 18.92
N SER A 140 -0.08 10.75 18.23
CA SER A 140 -0.74 11.75 17.37
C SER A 140 -1.61 11.17 16.26
N PRO A 141 -1.19 10.12 15.54
CA PRO A 141 -2.06 9.48 14.55
C PRO A 141 -3.35 8.92 15.16
N ARG A 142 -3.27 8.37 16.39
CA ARG A 142 -4.40 7.79 17.10
C ARG A 142 -5.39 8.87 17.52
N ALA A 143 -4.91 9.95 18.14
CA ALA A 143 -5.73 11.08 18.57
C ALA A 143 -6.53 11.68 17.41
N TRP A 144 -5.87 11.90 16.27
CA TRP A 144 -6.53 12.37 15.05
C TRP A 144 -7.58 11.38 14.53
N TYR A 145 -7.18 10.12 14.33
CA TYR A 145 -8.09 9.11 13.81
C TYR A 145 -9.31 8.90 14.72
N HIS A 146 -9.12 8.91 16.04
CA HIS A 146 -10.21 8.78 17.01
C HIS A 146 -11.22 9.92 16.86
N LYS A 147 -10.75 11.17 16.78
CA LYS A 147 -11.62 12.35 16.58
C LYS A 147 -12.43 12.23 15.28
N LEU A 148 -11.76 11.89 14.17
CA LEU A 148 -12.42 11.76 12.88
C LEU A 148 -13.43 10.60 12.86
N SER A 149 -13.03 9.42 13.36
CA SER A 149 -13.88 8.24 13.44
C SER A 149 -15.11 8.51 14.30
N PHE A 150 -14.94 9.15 15.46
CA PHE A 150 -16.05 9.52 16.33
C PHE A 150 -17.03 10.46 15.62
N THR A 151 -16.52 11.51 14.97
CA THR A 151 -17.35 12.46 14.21
C THR A 151 -18.14 11.78 13.09
N LEU A 152 -17.52 10.89 12.31
CA LEU A 152 -18.19 10.16 11.23
C LEU A 152 -19.26 9.20 11.79
N THR A 153 -18.93 8.44 12.83
CA THR A 153 -19.87 7.52 13.47
C THR A 153 -21.04 8.26 14.11
N ALA A 154 -20.81 9.42 14.74
CA ALA A 154 -21.87 10.26 15.29
C ALA A 154 -22.81 10.83 14.22
N LYS A 155 -22.32 11.05 12.99
CA LYS A 155 -23.16 11.41 11.84
C LYS A 155 -23.97 10.21 11.29
N GLY A 156 -23.65 8.98 11.69
CA GLY A 156 -24.34 7.76 11.27
C GLY A 156 -23.54 6.87 10.32
N PHE A 157 -22.27 7.16 10.05
CA PHE A 157 -21.42 6.26 9.27
C PHE A 157 -21.06 5.01 10.08
N ARG A 158 -21.12 3.86 9.42
CA ARG A 158 -20.63 2.59 9.94
C ARG A 158 -19.17 2.40 9.52
N ARG A 159 -18.32 2.04 10.48
CA ARG A 159 -16.94 1.64 10.19
C ARG A 159 -16.90 0.20 9.71
N SER A 160 -16.10 -0.09 8.69
CA SER A 160 -15.83 -1.44 8.20
C SER A 160 -14.96 -2.21 9.18
N GLU A 161 -15.24 -3.50 9.35
CA GLU A 161 -14.41 -4.43 10.14
C GLU A 161 -13.29 -5.05 9.28
N ALA A 162 -13.46 -5.06 7.95
CA ALA A 162 -12.42 -5.50 7.02
C ALA A 162 -11.30 -4.46 6.86
N ASP A 163 -11.63 -3.17 6.92
CA ASP A 163 -10.68 -2.06 6.97
C ASP A 163 -11.21 -0.92 7.84
N HIS A 164 -10.62 -0.72 9.02
CA HIS A 164 -11.07 0.31 9.97
C HIS A 164 -10.93 1.75 9.45
N THR A 165 -10.23 1.98 8.34
CA THR A 165 -10.17 3.30 7.71
C THR A 165 -11.32 3.59 6.75
N LEU A 166 -12.14 2.58 6.44
CA LEU A 166 -13.29 2.68 5.56
C LEU A 166 -14.57 2.91 6.38
N PHE A 167 -15.34 3.90 5.97
CA PHE A 167 -16.63 4.25 6.55
C PHE A 167 -17.69 4.26 5.45
N THR A 168 -18.85 3.66 5.73
CA THR A 168 -19.98 3.61 4.80
C THR A 168 -21.25 4.15 5.46
N SER A 169 -22.07 4.84 4.68
CA SER A 169 -23.41 5.25 5.08
C SER A 169 -24.38 4.81 3.99
N HIS A 170 -25.47 4.16 4.40
CA HIS A 170 -26.49 3.66 3.50
C HIS A 170 -27.79 4.44 3.73
N SER A 171 -28.37 4.93 2.63
CA SER A 171 -29.65 5.62 2.60
C SER A 171 -30.56 4.95 1.55
N ALA A 172 -31.80 5.40 1.45
CA ALA A 172 -32.68 4.98 0.34
C ALA A 172 -32.16 5.50 -1.02
N GLN A 173 -31.36 6.57 -1.01
CA GLN A 173 -30.80 7.22 -2.19
C GLN A 173 -29.53 6.51 -2.70
N GLY A 174 -28.80 5.82 -1.81
CA GLY A 174 -27.62 5.06 -2.20
C GLY A 174 -26.64 4.83 -1.05
N ILE A 175 -25.38 4.65 -1.42
CA ILE A 175 -24.24 4.49 -0.51
C ILE A 175 -23.32 5.70 -0.63
N ILE A 176 -22.80 6.13 0.51
CA ILE A 176 -21.68 7.07 0.63
C ILE A 176 -20.51 6.32 1.27
N VAL A 177 -19.34 6.47 0.68
CA VAL A 177 -18.11 5.82 1.11
C VAL A 177 -17.07 6.88 1.45
N VAL A 178 -16.45 6.79 2.62
CA VAL A 178 -15.34 7.65 3.04
C VAL A 178 -14.17 6.75 3.44
N LEU A 179 -13.06 6.83 2.69
CA LEU A 179 -11.80 6.17 3.03
C LEU A 179 -10.81 7.19 3.56
N VAL A 180 -10.27 6.90 4.75
CA VAL A 180 -9.35 7.79 5.47
C VAL A 180 -7.91 7.32 5.32
N TYR A 181 -7.02 8.16 4.78
CA TYR A 181 -5.58 7.96 4.87
C TYR A 181 -4.94 9.17 5.55
N VAL A 182 -4.77 9.09 6.87
CA VAL A 182 -4.17 10.17 7.68
C VAL A 182 -4.86 11.52 7.38
N ASP A 183 -4.23 12.43 6.64
CA ASP A 183 -4.75 13.74 6.25
C ASP A 183 -5.60 13.73 4.97
N ASP A 184 -5.44 12.73 4.09
CA ASP A 184 -6.22 12.60 2.85
C ASP A 184 -7.50 11.76 3.05
N LEU A 185 -8.60 12.22 2.48
CA LEU A 185 -9.87 11.49 2.41
C LEU A 185 -10.26 11.25 0.95
N ILE A 186 -10.66 10.01 0.64
CA ILE A 186 -11.39 9.70 -0.60
C ILE A 186 -12.87 9.57 -0.25
N ILE A 187 -13.73 10.31 -0.96
CA ILE A 187 -15.18 10.22 -0.82
C ILE A 187 -15.77 9.73 -2.15
N SER A 188 -16.60 8.70 -2.10
CA SER A 188 -17.22 8.06 -3.26
C SER A 188 -18.62 7.55 -2.92
N GLY A 189 -19.30 6.95 -3.90
CA GLY A 189 -20.66 6.45 -3.78
C GLY A 189 -21.57 6.87 -4.93
N ASN A 190 -22.82 6.42 -4.88
CA ASN A 190 -23.88 6.77 -5.84
C ASN A 190 -24.91 7.77 -5.27
N ASP A 191 -24.85 8.11 -3.98
CA ASP A 191 -25.66 9.18 -3.38
C ASP A 191 -24.95 10.54 -3.50
N GLN A 192 -25.09 11.20 -4.65
CA GLN A 192 -24.44 12.49 -4.92
C GLN A 192 -24.83 13.58 -3.92
N ALA A 193 -26.10 13.65 -3.52
CA ALA A 193 -26.59 14.63 -2.56
C ALA A 193 -25.97 14.40 -1.18
N GLY A 194 -25.97 13.14 -0.73
CA GLY A 194 -25.34 12.73 0.53
C GLY A 194 -23.82 12.95 0.55
N ILE A 195 -23.13 12.77 -0.58
CA ILE A 195 -21.71 13.11 -0.73
C ILE A 195 -21.50 14.60 -0.50
N GLN A 196 -22.27 15.48 -1.15
CA GLN A 196 -22.11 16.93 -0.98
C GLN A 196 -22.41 17.36 0.46
N GLU A 197 -23.48 16.82 1.07
CA GLU A 197 -23.80 17.08 2.47
C GLU A 197 -22.65 16.64 3.40
N THR A 198 -22.07 15.47 3.15
CA THR A 198 -20.92 14.95 3.91
C THR A 198 -19.71 15.87 3.77
N LYS A 199 -19.41 16.36 2.57
CA LYS A 199 -18.32 17.32 2.32
C LYS A 199 -18.54 18.62 3.08
N LEU A 200 -19.77 19.15 3.08
CA LEU A 200 -20.11 20.38 3.82
C LEU A 200 -20.02 20.19 5.33
N PHE A 201 -20.50 19.05 5.84
CA PHE A 201 -20.38 18.69 7.24
C PHE A 201 -18.92 18.55 7.69
N LEU A 202 -18.07 17.87 6.92
CA LEU A 202 -16.65 17.76 7.25
C LEU A 202 -15.96 19.14 7.27
N LYS A 203 -16.34 20.05 6.36
CA LYS A 203 -15.88 21.44 6.35
C LYS A 203 -16.34 22.27 7.55
N SER A 204 -17.51 21.97 8.11
CA SER A 204 -18.00 22.70 9.29
C SER A 204 -17.32 22.22 10.59
N VAL A 205 -16.87 20.97 10.64
CA VAL A 205 -16.24 20.38 11.83
C VAL A 205 -14.71 20.50 11.81
N PHE A 206 -14.08 20.38 10.64
CA PHE A 206 -12.63 20.31 10.48
C PHE A 206 -12.10 21.40 9.54
N ASP A 207 -10.86 21.87 9.77
CA ASP A 207 -10.15 22.70 8.78
C ASP A 207 -9.67 21.79 7.64
N ILE A 208 -10.55 21.56 6.68
CA ILE A 208 -10.36 20.64 5.56
C ILE A 208 -10.52 21.38 4.23
N LYS A 209 -9.65 21.06 3.28
CA LYS A 209 -9.71 21.57 1.91
C LYS A 209 -10.37 20.54 1.00
N ASP A 210 -11.26 21.01 0.14
CA ASP A 210 -11.82 20.23 -0.95
C ASP A 210 -10.87 20.33 -2.15
N LEU A 211 -10.32 19.20 -2.58
CA LEU A 211 -9.43 19.13 -3.72
C LEU A 211 -10.17 18.84 -5.03
N GLY A 212 -11.50 18.66 -4.97
CA GLY A 212 -12.33 18.30 -6.11
C GLY A 212 -12.15 16.84 -6.50
N GLU A 213 -12.18 16.57 -7.80
CA GLU A 213 -12.04 15.22 -8.33
C GLU A 213 -10.69 14.60 -7.96
N LEU A 214 -10.71 13.30 -7.66
CA LEU A 214 -9.52 12.54 -7.33
C LEU A 214 -8.59 12.41 -8.55
N LYS A 215 -7.48 13.15 -8.55
CA LYS A 215 -6.47 13.14 -9.63
C LYS A 215 -5.09 12.64 -9.16
N TYR A 216 -4.82 12.73 -7.86
CA TYR A 216 -3.53 12.35 -7.30
C TYR A 216 -3.67 11.88 -5.85
N PHE A 217 -3.22 10.67 -5.54
CA PHE A 217 -3.34 10.09 -4.20
C PHE A 217 -2.10 9.29 -3.84
N LEU A 218 -1.43 9.67 -2.73
CA LEU A 218 -0.25 8.96 -2.21
C LEU A 218 0.86 8.74 -3.25
N GLY A 219 1.07 9.71 -4.13
CA GLY A 219 2.08 9.62 -5.19
C GLY A 219 1.64 8.89 -6.46
N ILE A 220 0.39 8.44 -6.52
CA ILE A 220 -0.24 7.78 -7.67
C ILE A 220 -1.06 8.82 -8.42
N GLU A 221 -0.79 8.97 -9.71
CA GLU A 221 -1.58 9.76 -10.65
C GLU A 221 -2.78 8.94 -11.11
N ILE A 222 -3.95 9.58 -11.11
CA ILE A 222 -5.23 8.98 -11.44
C ILE A 222 -5.84 9.78 -12.59
N CYS A 223 -5.97 9.13 -13.76
CA CYS A 223 -6.60 9.71 -14.93
C CYS A 223 -7.91 8.96 -15.20
N ARG A 224 -9.04 9.67 -15.21
CA ARG A 224 -10.36 9.07 -15.40
C ARG A 224 -10.97 9.48 -16.74
N SER A 225 -11.65 8.54 -17.39
CA SER A 225 -12.49 8.74 -18.57
C SER A 225 -13.82 7.98 -18.40
N PRO A 226 -14.80 8.15 -19.31
CA PRO A 226 -16.02 7.34 -19.30
C PRO A 226 -15.78 5.83 -19.45
N GLU A 227 -14.69 5.45 -20.13
CA GLU A 227 -14.31 4.06 -20.40
C GLU A 227 -13.61 3.40 -19.21
N GLY A 228 -13.01 4.19 -18.32
CA GLY A 228 -12.22 3.65 -17.22
C GLY A 228 -11.36 4.64 -16.46
N LEU A 229 -10.38 4.09 -15.77
CA LEU A 229 -9.46 4.82 -14.90
C LEU A 229 -8.06 4.23 -15.04
N PHE A 230 -7.07 5.11 -15.22
CA PHE A 230 -5.67 4.75 -15.35
C PHE A 230 -4.87 5.19 -14.12
N LEU A 231 -4.11 4.26 -13.54
CA LEU A 231 -3.25 4.45 -12.38
C LEU A 231 -1.78 4.41 -12.80
N SER A 232 -1.01 5.46 -12.51
CA SER A 232 0.41 5.47 -12.82
C SER A 232 1.25 6.25 -11.81
N GLN A 233 2.55 6.04 -11.85
CA GLN A 233 3.54 6.84 -11.12
C GLN A 233 4.45 7.55 -12.11
N ARG A 234 3.85 8.20 -13.13
CA ARG A 234 4.56 8.75 -14.29
C ARG A 234 5.54 9.85 -13.90
N LYS A 235 5.29 10.68 -12.89
CA LYS A 235 6.32 11.62 -12.38
C LYS A 235 7.49 10.91 -11.70
N TYR A 236 7.21 9.83 -10.97
CA TYR A 236 8.20 9.13 -10.16
C TYR A 236 9.24 8.36 -10.99
N SER A 237 8.81 7.67 -12.04
CA SER A 237 9.72 6.83 -12.84
C SER A 237 10.84 7.63 -13.53
N PRO A 238 10.58 8.76 -14.22
CA PRO A 238 11.61 9.62 -14.79
C PRO A 238 12.53 10.24 -13.75
N ASP A 239 12.00 10.67 -12.59
CA ASP A 239 12.81 11.21 -11.49
C ASP A 239 13.80 10.14 -10.98
N LEU A 240 13.33 8.90 -10.83
CA LEU A 240 14.16 7.75 -10.47
C LEU A 240 15.26 7.46 -11.50
N LEU A 241 14.92 7.52 -12.80
CA LEU A 241 15.87 7.31 -13.89
C LEU A 241 16.91 8.44 -13.99
N THR A 242 16.50 9.67 -13.68
CA THR A 242 17.39 10.84 -13.65
C THR A 242 18.39 10.71 -12.52
N GLU A 243 17.91 10.42 -11.32
CA GLU A 243 18.74 10.24 -10.12
C GLU A 243 19.77 9.11 -10.27
N THR A 244 19.41 8.04 -10.99
CA THR A 244 20.28 6.87 -11.19
C THR A 244 21.15 6.97 -12.44
N GLY A 245 21.05 8.06 -13.21
CA GLY A 245 21.78 8.24 -14.47
C GLY A 245 21.38 7.27 -15.58
N LYS A 246 20.18 6.67 -15.50
CA LYS A 246 19.69 5.67 -16.47
C LYS A 246 18.80 6.26 -17.57
N LEU A 247 18.59 7.57 -17.61
CA LEU A 247 17.84 8.25 -18.68
C LEU A 247 18.36 7.96 -20.09
N GLY A 248 19.68 7.90 -20.27
CA GLY A 248 20.34 7.61 -21.56
C GLY A 248 20.66 6.13 -21.80
N SER A 249 20.20 5.23 -20.93
CA SER A 249 20.52 3.81 -21.03
C SER A 249 19.66 3.09 -22.08
N LYS A 250 20.21 2.05 -22.71
CA LYS A 250 19.45 1.17 -23.62
C LYS A 250 18.39 0.39 -22.82
N PRO A 251 17.11 0.41 -23.23
CA PRO A 251 16.08 -0.33 -22.52
C PRO A 251 16.31 -1.85 -22.49
N ALA A 252 15.99 -2.47 -21.36
CA ALA A 252 15.90 -3.92 -21.25
C ALA A 252 14.48 -4.38 -21.64
N LYS A 253 14.37 -5.58 -22.22
CA LYS A 253 13.08 -6.12 -22.70
C LYS A 253 12.23 -6.71 -21.58
N THR A 254 12.87 -7.26 -20.56
CA THR A 254 12.23 -7.90 -19.40
C THR A 254 12.91 -7.42 -18.12
N PRO A 255 12.21 -7.42 -16.97
CA PRO A 255 12.75 -6.95 -15.70
C PRO A 255 13.82 -7.90 -15.12
N LEU A 256 13.79 -9.18 -15.54
CA LEU A 256 14.81 -10.20 -15.32
C LEU A 256 14.98 -11.03 -16.60
N GLU A 257 16.15 -11.65 -16.75
CA GLU A 257 16.43 -12.54 -17.88
C GLU A 257 15.60 -13.84 -17.80
N ASP A 258 15.18 -14.34 -18.96
CA ASP A 258 14.43 -15.61 -19.05
C ASP A 258 15.28 -16.77 -18.51
N GLY A 259 14.65 -17.68 -17.78
CA GLY A 259 15.34 -18.77 -17.10
C GLY A 259 16.22 -18.33 -15.92
N TYR A 260 16.07 -17.08 -15.43
CA TYR A 260 16.71 -16.64 -14.19
C TYR A 260 16.41 -17.63 -13.05
N LYS A 261 17.47 -18.11 -12.41
CA LYS A 261 17.43 -18.87 -11.17
C LYS A 261 18.29 -18.16 -10.15
N VAL A 262 17.86 -18.16 -8.89
CA VAL A 262 18.73 -17.77 -7.78
C VAL A 262 19.97 -18.65 -7.87
N ARG A 263 21.17 -18.07 -7.91
CA ARG A 263 22.42 -18.84 -7.99
C ARG A 263 22.85 -19.29 -6.60
N ARG A 264 23.46 -20.48 -6.51
CA ARG A 264 24.10 -20.92 -5.28
C ARG A 264 25.43 -20.18 -5.09
N LYS A 265 25.74 -19.76 -3.87
CA LYS A 265 27.08 -19.23 -3.53
C LYS A 265 28.11 -20.33 -3.78
N GLY A 266 29.00 -20.13 -4.76
CA GLY A 266 30.03 -21.11 -5.17
C GLY A 266 29.61 -22.13 -6.24
N GLU A 267 28.47 -21.96 -6.92
CA GLU A 267 28.00 -22.88 -7.98
C GLU A 267 28.86 -22.86 -9.25
N LYS A 268 29.65 -21.81 -9.46
CA LYS A 268 30.78 -21.84 -10.39
C LYS A 268 32.05 -22.02 -9.56
N GLY A 269 32.80 -23.08 -9.84
CA GLY A 269 34.13 -23.29 -9.27
C GLY A 269 35.11 -22.22 -9.77
N GLN A 270 35.09 -21.04 -9.13
CA GLN A 270 36.05 -19.93 -9.11
C GLN A 270 35.27 -18.70 -8.61
N GLU A 271 35.93 -17.80 -7.87
CA GLU A 271 35.34 -16.54 -7.41
C GLU A 271 34.81 -15.73 -8.61
N ASP A 272 33.51 -15.82 -8.91
CA ASP A 272 32.87 -14.97 -9.90
C ASP A 272 33.06 -13.50 -9.43
N PRO A 273 33.67 -12.61 -10.22
CA PRO A 273 33.83 -11.20 -9.84
C PRO A 273 32.51 -10.53 -9.44
N PHE A 274 31.38 -11.06 -9.92
CA PHE A 274 30.05 -10.57 -9.58
C PHE A 274 29.55 -11.03 -8.19
N ASP A 275 30.14 -12.06 -7.58
CA ASP A 275 29.78 -12.51 -6.21
C ASP A 275 30.45 -11.67 -5.11
N LYS A 276 31.32 -10.73 -5.48
CA LYS A 276 31.96 -9.80 -4.54
C LYS A 276 30.92 -8.89 -3.86
N PRO A 277 31.11 -8.55 -2.57
CA PRO A 277 30.25 -7.58 -1.88
C PRO A 277 30.16 -6.26 -2.65
N PHE A 278 28.96 -5.71 -2.74
CA PHE A 278 28.76 -4.39 -3.32
C PHE A 278 29.27 -3.31 -2.35
N HIS A 279 30.00 -2.33 -2.88
CA HIS A 279 30.72 -1.34 -2.08
C HIS A 279 29.81 -0.40 -1.26
N ASP A 280 28.58 -0.13 -1.70
CA ASP A 280 27.62 0.74 -1.00
C ASP A 280 26.26 0.07 -0.73
N PRO A 281 26.13 -0.68 0.38
CA PRO A 281 24.85 -1.27 0.78
C PRO A 281 23.74 -0.24 1.09
N ALA A 282 24.08 1.01 1.43
CA ALA A 282 23.09 2.03 1.74
C ALA A 282 22.42 2.55 0.45
N GLN A 283 23.21 2.79 -0.60
CA GLN A 283 22.68 3.10 -1.93
C GLN A 283 21.79 1.98 -2.45
N TYR A 284 22.22 0.72 -2.30
CA TYR A 284 21.42 -0.44 -2.68
C TYR A 284 20.05 -0.44 -1.98
N ARG A 285 20.03 -0.31 -0.63
CA ARG A 285 18.78 -0.30 0.14
C ARG A 285 17.85 0.83 -0.25
N ARG A 286 18.39 2.04 -0.44
CA ARG A 286 17.63 3.21 -0.87
C ARG A 286 16.98 2.95 -2.23
N LEU A 287 17.75 2.46 -3.20
CA LEU A 287 17.25 2.24 -4.55
C LEU A 287 16.23 1.11 -4.63
N VAL A 288 16.47 -0.02 -3.95
CA VAL A 288 15.48 -1.10 -3.91
C VAL A 288 14.21 -0.66 -3.16
N GLY A 289 14.32 0.16 -2.12
CA GLY A 289 13.16 0.78 -1.46
C GLY A 289 12.31 1.62 -2.43
N LYS A 290 12.96 2.36 -3.32
CA LYS A 290 12.29 3.12 -4.40
C LYS A 290 11.59 2.20 -5.42
N LEU A 291 12.24 1.10 -5.80
CA LEU A 291 11.64 0.11 -6.69
C LEU A 291 10.43 -0.60 -6.05
N ILE A 292 10.49 -0.91 -4.75
CA ILE A 292 9.35 -1.46 -4.00
C ILE A 292 8.16 -0.51 -4.09
N TYR A 293 8.40 0.80 -3.92
CA TYR A 293 7.34 1.80 -4.04
C TYR A 293 6.74 1.86 -5.46
N LEU A 294 7.56 1.70 -6.51
CA LEU A 294 7.06 1.68 -7.89
C LEU A 294 6.20 0.45 -8.22
N THR A 295 6.35 -0.66 -7.47
CA THR A 295 5.49 -1.86 -7.66
C THR A 295 4.01 -1.61 -7.37
N ILE A 296 3.66 -0.45 -6.79
CA ILE A 296 2.28 -0.04 -6.52
C ILE A 296 1.46 0.16 -7.81
N THR A 297 2.08 0.60 -8.91
CA THR A 297 1.41 0.69 -10.23
C THR A 297 2.08 -0.15 -11.30
N ARG A 298 3.12 -0.92 -10.94
CA ARG A 298 3.91 -1.76 -11.85
C ARG A 298 3.98 -3.20 -11.35
N PRO A 299 2.88 -3.98 -11.44
CA PRO A 299 2.86 -5.39 -11.05
C PRO A 299 3.91 -6.24 -11.76
N ASP A 300 4.29 -5.89 -12.99
CA ASP A 300 5.35 -6.54 -13.77
C ASP A 300 6.73 -6.49 -13.11
N LEU A 301 6.96 -5.54 -12.20
CA LEU A 301 8.23 -5.44 -11.46
C LEU A 301 8.26 -6.32 -10.20
N CYS A 302 7.12 -6.84 -9.74
CA CYS A 302 7.00 -7.42 -8.40
C CYS A 302 7.93 -8.58 -8.14
N PHE A 303 8.07 -9.52 -9.08
CA PHE A 303 8.98 -10.65 -8.91
C PHE A 303 10.44 -10.19 -8.89
N ALA A 304 10.84 -9.39 -9.87
CA ALA A 304 12.22 -8.88 -9.98
C ALA A 304 12.65 -8.09 -8.74
N VAL A 305 11.78 -7.20 -8.26
CA VAL A 305 11.99 -6.41 -7.06
C VAL A 305 12.00 -7.30 -5.80
N ASN A 306 11.17 -8.35 -5.76
CA ASN A 306 11.22 -9.32 -4.67
C ASN A 306 12.59 -9.97 -4.58
N GLN A 307 13.17 -10.42 -5.69
CA GLN A 307 14.48 -11.07 -5.72
C GLN A 307 15.59 -10.16 -5.17
N VAL A 308 15.70 -8.91 -5.67
CA VAL A 308 16.73 -7.97 -5.17
C VAL A 308 16.48 -7.55 -3.71
N SER A 309 15.22 -7.49 -3.25
CA SER A 309 14.91 -7.13 -1.86
C SER A 309 15.40 -8.15 -0.82
N GLN A 310 15.71 -9.38 -1.23
CA GLN A 310 16.22 -10.41 -0.32
C GLN A 310 17.68 -10.14 0.12
N HIS A 311 18.40 -9.27 -0.59
CA HIS A 311 19.84 -9.02 -0.39
C HIS A 311 20.16 -7.63 0.20
N MET A 312 19.19 -7.02 0.90
CA MET A 312 19.32 -5.66 1.47
C MET A 312 20.42 -5.51 2.54
N LYS A 313 20.79 -6.59 3.22
CA LYS A 313 21.82 -6.58 4.27
C LYS A 313 23.22 -6.67 3.67
N GLU A 314 23.44 -7.64 2.79
CA GLU A 314 24.73 -7.97 2.19
C GLU A 314 24.55 -8.14 0.66
N PRO A 315 24.40 -7.04 -0.10
CA PRO A 315 24.29 -7.10 -1.55
C PRO A 315 25.65 -7.41 -2.20
N SER A 316 25.62 -8.01 -3.39
CA SER A 316 26.80 -8.28 -4.22
C SER A 316 26.73 -7.46 -5.51
N VAL A 317 27.82 -7.42 -6.27
CA VAL A 317 27.83 -6.75 -7.59
C VAL A 317 26.81 -7.39 -8.55
N TYR A 318 26.59 -8.70 -8.46
CA TYR A 318 25.54 -9.41 -9.17
C TYR A 318 24.15 -8.84 -8.86
N HIS A 319 23.83 -8.67 -7.57
CA HIS A 319 22.55 -8.09 -7.15
C HIS A 319 22.39 -6.65 -7.61
N TRP A 320 23.48 -5.86 -7.65
CA TRP A 320 23.45 -4.52 -8.22
C TRP A 320 23.13 -4.54 -9.71
N ASN A 321 23.76 -5.42 -10.48
CA ASN A 321 23.48 -5.55 -11.92
C ASN A 321 22.02 -5.92 -12.20
N MET A 322 21.38 -6.73 -11.35
CA MET A 322 19.94 -6.98 -11.43
C MET A 322 19.12 -5.70 -11.25
N VAL A 323 19.47 -4.86 -10.27
CA VAL A 323 18.84 -3.55 -10.08
C VAL A 323 19.02 -2.66 -11.31
N GLU A 324 20.19 -2.68 -11.94
CA GLU A 324 20.43 -1.94 -13.18
C GLU A 324 19.59 -2.44 -14.36
N ILE A 325 19.36 -3.76 -14.47
CA ILE A 325 18.44 -4.34 -15.47
C ILE A 325 17.02 -3.83 -15.24
N ILE A 326 16.55 -3.85 -13.98
CA ILE A 326 15.21 -3.35 -13.63
C ILE A 326 15.06 -1.88 -14.02
N LEU A 327 16.06 -1.03 -13.75
CA LEU A 327 16.03 0.38 -14.16
C LEU A 327 16.01 0.55 -15.68
N ARG A 328 16.81 -0.22 -16.41
CA ARG A 328 16.78 -0.22 -17.89
C ARG A 328 15.44 -0.69 -18.44
N TYR A 329 14.77 -1.64 -17.77
CA TYR A 329 13.44 -2.08 -18.14
C TYR A 329 12.39 -0.98 -17.92
N ILE A 330 12.41 -0.31 -16.75
CA ILE A 330 11.54 0.84 -16.47
C ILE A 330 11.74 1.96 -17.51
N LYS A 331 12.98 2.19 -17.96
CA LYS A 331 13.29 3.16 -19.01
C LYS A 331 12.59 2.87 -20.34
N GLY A 332 12.26 1.60 -20.63
CA GLY A 332 11.51 1.22 -21.83
C GLY A 332 10.06 1.72 -21.82
N SER A 333 9.45 1.84 -20.65
CA SER A 333 8.03 2.21 -20.48
C SER A 333 7.81 3.03 -19.20
N PRO A 334 8.36 4.26 -19.10
CA PRO A 334 8.34 5.03 -17.86
C PRO A 334 6.93 5.50 -17.46
N GLY A 335 6.02 5.62 -18.44
CA GLY A 335 4.62 6.01 -18.24
C GLY A 335 3.67 4.83 -17.98
N GLN A 336 4.17 3.59 -17.98
CA GLN A 336 3.34 2.41 -17.82
C GLN A 336 2.64 2.38 -16.45
N GLY A 337 1.40 1.91 -16.45
CA GLY A 337 0.52 1.86 -15.28
C GLY A 337 -0.58 0.82 -15.43
N VAL A 338 -1.54 0.83 -14.50
CA VAL A 338 -2.67 -0.11 -14.45
C VAL A 338 -3.94 0.57 -14.95
N TRP A 339 -4.55 -0.01 -15.97
CA TRP A 339 -5.87 0.33 -16.47
C TRP A 339 -6.96 -0.43 -15.70
N MET A 340 -7.99 0.30 -15.31
CA MET A 340 -9.23 -0.22 -14.74
C MET A 340 -10.37 0.16 -15.69
N GLY A 341 -10.92 -0.80 -16.41
CA GLY A 341 -12.02 -0.58 -17.34
C GLY A 341 -13.39 -0.59 -16.66
N LYS A 342 -14.36 0.07 -17.28
CA LYS A 342 -15.78 -0.07 -16.95
C LYS A 342 -16.31 -1.35 -17.59
N ASN A 343 -16.36 -2.41 -16.80
CA ASN A 343 -16.81 -3.75 -17.21
C ASN A 343 -18.21 -4.09 -16.68
N ASP A 344 -18.89 -3.14 -16.03
CA ASP A 344 -20.23 -3.28 -15.43
C ASP A 344 -20.40 -4.54 -14.55
N SER A 345 -19.33 -4.93 -13.86
CA SER A 345 -19.27 -6.11 -12.99
C SER A 345 -18.63 -5.79 -11.65
N THR A 346 -18.94 -6.59 -10.62
CA THR A 346 -18.31 -6.52 -9.29
C THR A 346 -17.79 -7.88 -8.83
N GLU A 347 -17.73 -8.87 -9.74
CA GLU A 347 -17.29 -10.22 -9.43
C GLU A 347 -15.82 -10.27 -9.01
N ILE A 348 -15.53 -11.12 -8.03
CA ILE A 348 -14.15 -11.35 -7.57
C ILE A 348 -13.58 -12.55 -8.30
N VAL A 349 -12.37 -12.42 -8.82
CA VAL A 349 -11.61 -13.54 -9.41
C VAL A 349 -10.17 -13.52 -8.90
N GLY A 350 -9.62 -14.67 -8.54
CA GLY A 350 -8.24 -14.81 -8.08
C GLY A 350 -7.43 -15.78 -8.93
N TYR A 351 -6.14 -15.51 -9.09
CA TYR A 351 -5.16 -16.40 -9.72
C TYR A 351 -4.01 -16.63 -8.75
N CYS A 352 -3.59 -17.88 -8.57
CA CYS A 352 -2.40 -18.21 -7.78
C CYS A 352 -1.50 -19.19 -8.51
N ASP A 353 -0.21 -19.06 -8.25
CA ASP A 353 0.87 -19.90 -8.79
C ASP A 353 2.00 -20.02 -7.76
N ALA A 354 2.85 -21.06 -7.89
CA ALA A 354 4.06 -21.19 -7.11
C ALA A 354 5.25 -21.78 -7.89
N ASP A 355 6.38 -21.06 -7.90
CA ASP A 355 7.63 -21.60 -8.43
C ASP A 355 8.27 -22.55 -7.41
N TYR A 356 8.16 -23.86 -7.66
CA TYR A 356 8.61 -24.91 -6.74
C TYR A 356 10.12 -24.98 -6.63
N ALA A 357 10.65 -24.72 -5.42
CA ALA A 357 12.07 -24.79 -5.12
C ALA A 357 12.94 -23.99 -6.12
N GLY A 358 12.41 -22.86 -6.61
CA GLY A 358 13.07 -21.94 -7.52
C GLY A 358 14.30 -21.27 -6.92
N ASP A 359 14.33 -21.13 -5.59
CA ASP A 359 15.54 -20.74 -4.87
C ASP A 359 16.49 -21.94 -4.74
N THR A 360 17.63 -21.90 -5.41
CA THR A 360 18.61 -23.01 -5.37
C THR A 360 19.42 -23.04 -4.07
N MET A 361 19.45 -21.95 -3.30
CA MET A 361 20.21 -21.85 -2.04
C MET A 361 19.48 -22.53 -0.89
N ASP A 362 18.22 -22.17 -0.67
CA ASP A 362 17.42 -22.71 0.43
C ASP A 362 16.27 -23.61 0.01
N ARG A 363 16.10 -23.85 -1.30
CA ARG A 363 15.06 -24.72 -1.90
C ARG A 363 13.64 -24.27 -1.57
N LYS A 364 13.44 -23.02 -1.14
CA LYS A 364 12.11 -22.48 -0.89
C LYS A 364 11.46 -22.02 -2.17
N SER A 365 10.16 -22.23 -2.25
CA SER A 365 9.34 -21.81 -3.38
C SER A 365 8.97 -20.33 -3.30
N THR A 366 8.57 -19.74 -4.42
CA THR A 366 8.00 -18.38 -4.47
C THR A 366 6.52 -18.47 -4.79
N THR A 367 5.67 -17.88 -3.93
CA THR A 367 4.23 -17.78 -4.17
C THR A 367 3.90 -16.47 -4.89
N GLY A 368 3.09 -16.58 -5.94
CA GLY A 368 2.52 -15.49 -6.70
C GLY A 368 1.00 -15.52 -6.61
N TYR A 369 0.37 -14.36 -6.54
CA TYR A 369 -1.07 -14.25 -6.77
C TYR A 369 -1.46 -12.88 -7.29
N CYS A 370 -2.62 -12.81 -7.93
CA CYS A 370 -3.33 -11.57 -8.23
C CYS A 370 -4.85 -11.77 -8.10
N THR A 371 -5.57 -10.67 -7.83
CA THR A 371 -7.03 -10.67 -7.75
C THR A 371 -7.63 -9.51 -8.53
N PHE A 372 -8.82 -9.77 -9.05
CA PHE A 372 -9.61 -8.84 -9.83
C PHE A 372 -10.96 -8.62 -9.17
N ILE A 373 -11.50 -7.42 -9.32
CA ILE A 373 -12.89 -7.09 -9.01
C ILE A 373 -13.51 -6.48 -10.25
N GLY A 374 -14.56 -7.10 -10.78
CA GLY A 374 -15.23 -6.66 -12.00
C GLY A 374 -14.24 -6.43 -13.15
N GLY A 375 -13.34 -7.38 -13.38
CA GLY A 375 -12.32 -7.32 -14.43
C GLY A 375 -11.10 -6.42 -14.15
N ASN A 376 -11.05 -5.69 -13.04
CA ASN A 376 -9.96 -4.75 -12.74
C ASN A 376 -8.99 -5.30 -11.69
N LEU A 377 -7.69 -5.17 -11.93
CA LEU A 377 -6.64 -5.67 -11.04
C LEU A 377 -6.58 -4.83 -9.74
N VAL A 378 -6.83 -5.47 -8.59
CA VAL A 378 -6.88 -4.78 -7.28
C VAL A 378 -5.78 -5.22 -6.30
N THR A 379 -5.36 -6.49 -6.35
CA THR A 379 -4.27 -6.99 -5.49
C THR A 379 -3.33 -7.88 -6.28
N TRP A 380 -2.05 -7.87 -5.90
CA TRP A 380 -1.04 -8.75 -6.45
C TRP A 380 0.14 -8.90 -5.49
N LYS A 381 0.85 -10.01 -5.58
CA LYS A 381 1.97 -10.28 -4.68
C LYS A 381 2.95 -11.30 -5.26
N SER A 382 4.23 -11.05 -5.00
CA SER A 382 5.31 -12.05 -5.11
C SER A 382 5.94 -12.21 -3.73
N LYS A 383 6.00 -13.45 -3.23
CA LYS A 383 6.56 -13.73 -1.90
C LYS A 383 7.19 -15.11 -1.80
N LYS A 384 8.48 -15.13 -1.46
CA LYS A 384 9.18 -16.35 -1.03
C LYS A 384 8.49 -17.02 0.17
N GLN A 385 8.25 -18.32 0.07
CA GLN A 385 7.66 -19.14 1.12
C GLN A 385 8.63 -19.24 2.31
N LYS A 386 8.10 -19.36 3.53
CA LYS A 386 8.92 -19.42 4.75
C LYS A 386 9.59 -20.78 4.94
N VAL A 387 8.90 -21.84 4.51
CA VAL A 387 9.29 -23.24 4.68
C VAL A 387 9.52 -23.85 3.30
N VAL A 388 10.41 -24.84 3.22
CA VAL A 388 10.59 -25.65 2.01
C VAL A 388 9.32 -26.48 1.77
N SER A 389 8.96 -26.68 0.51
CA SER A 389 7.87 -27.58 0.13
C SER A 389 8.47 -28.91 -0.32
N CYS A 390 7.81 -30.02 -0.02
CA CYS A 390 8.27 -31.36 -0.42
C CYS A 390 7.78 -31.76 -1.82
N SER A 391 6.85 -31.01 -2.41
CA SER A 391 6.36 -31.22 -3.77
C SER A 391 5.85 -29.92 -4.41
N SER A 392 5.70 -29.91 -5.74
CA SER A 392 5.06 -28.80 -6.46
C SER A 392 3.60 -28.62 -6.02
N ALA A 393 2.84 -29.71 -5.84
CA ALA A 393 1.47 -29.65 -5.35
C ALA A 393 1.37 -28.97 -3.98
N GLU A 394 2.34 -29.20 -3.09
CA GLU A 394 2.40 -28.52 -1.79
C GLU A 394 2.69 -27.02 -1.90
N SER A 395 3.65 -26.63 -2.75
CA SER A 395 3.94 -25.19 -2.92
C SER A 395 2.76 -24.44 -3.53
N GLU A 396 2.06 -25.06 -4.47
CA GLU A 396 0.83 -24.55 -5.07
C GLU A 396 -0.29 -24.45 -4.05
N TYR A 397 -0.47 -25.48 -3.23
CA TYR A 397 -1.48 -25.46 -2.18
C TYR A 397 -1.25 -24.32 -1.17
N ARG A 398 0.02 -24.07 -0.82
CA ARG A 398 0.38 -22.91 0.03
C ARG A 398 0.05 -21.59 -0.65
N ALA A 399 0.17 -21.50 -1.98
CA ALA A 399 -0.27 -20.33 -2.75
C ALA A 399 -1.81 -20.18 -2.71
N MET A 400 -2.56 -21.27 -2.91
CA MET A 400 -4.03 -21.29 -2.76
C MET A 400 -4.46 -20.81 -1.38
N LYS A 401 -3.76 -21.23 -0.31
CA LYS A 401 -4.04 -20.77 1.06
C LYS A 401 -3.79 -19.28 1.26
N LYS A 402 -2.76 -18.72 0.63
CA LYS A 402 -2.51 -17.27 0.66
C LYS A 402 -3.60 -16.50 -0.08
N LEU A 403 -3.95 -16.95 -1.28
CA LEU A 403 -5.01 -16.34 -2.08
C LEU A 403 -6.37 -16.44 -1.38
N THR A 404 -6.70 -17.58 -0.78
CA THR A 404 -7.94 -17.78 0.00
C THR A 404 -8.11 -16.71 1.08
N ASN A 405 -7.06 -16.37 1.84
CA ASN A 405 -7.15 -15.32 2.85
C ASN A 405 -7.44 -13.94 2.24
N GLU A 406 -6.83 -13.64 1.08
CA GLU A 406 -7.09 -12.38 0.37
C GLU A 406 -8.53 -12.34 -0.15
N LEU A 407 -9.03 -13.42 -0.76
CA LEU A 407 -10.40 -13.51 -1.28
C LEU A 407 -11.46 -13.39 -0.17
N VAL A 408 -11.23 -14.02 0.99
CA VAL A 408 -12.12 -13.89 2.15
C VAL A 408 -12.14 -12.45 2.66
N TRP A 409 -10.98 -11.78 2.73
CA TRP A 409 -10.90 -10.37 3.11
C TRP A 409 -11.62 -9.46 2.09
N LEU A 410 -11.42 -9.69 0.79
CA LEU A 410 -12.12 -8.94 -0.27
C LEU A 410 -13.63 -9.14 -0.21
N LYS A 411 -14.11 -10.37 0.03
CA LYS A 411 -15.54 -10.66 0.20
C LYS A 411 -16.13 -9.88 1.37
N ALA A 412 -15.42 -9.85 2.51
CA ALA A 412 -15.85 -9.08 3.69
C ALA A 412 -15.85 -7.58 3.41
N LEU A 413 -14.83 -7.06 2.71
CA LEU A 413 -14.74 -5.65 2.34
C LEU A 413 -15.87 -5.23 1.38
N LEU A 414 -16.17 -6.05 0.36
CA LEU A 414 -17.27 -5.78 -0.56
C LEU A 414 -18.63 -5.81 0.16
N LYS A 415 -18.81 -6.73 1.12
CA LYS A 415 -20.00 -6.75 1.97
C LYS A 415 -20.17 -5.45 2.75
N ASP A 416 -19.10 -4.92 3.34
CA ASP A 416 -19.12 -3.63 4.04
C ASP A 416 -19.42 -2.45 3.10
N LEU A 417 -19.13 -2.59 1.79
CA LEU A 417 -19.45 -1.66 0.71
C LEU A 417 -20.85 -1.89 0.09
N GLY A 418 -21.68 -2.76 0.69
CA GLY A 418 -23.03 -3.06 0.21
C GLY A 418 -23.10 -3.98 -1.00
N ILE A 419 -22.01 -4.66 -1.35
CA ILE A 419 -21.92 -5.60 -2.47
C ILE A 419 -21.84 -7.01 -1.90
N GLU A 420 -22.97 -7.72 -1.96
CA GLU A 420 -23.02 -9.12 -1.56
C GLU A 420 -23.01 -10.04 -2.80
N SER A 421 -22.12 -11.02 -2.77
CA SER A 421 -22.06 -12.08 -3.77
C SER A 421 -22.44 -13.41 -3.11
N THR A 422 -23.50 -14.01 -3.64
CA THR A 422 -23.98 -15.34 -3.25
C THR A 422 -23.24 -16.46 -3.98
N SER A 423 -22.60 -16.15 -5.11
CA SER A 423 -21.79 -17.11 -5.85
C SER A 423 -20.44 -17.36 -5.18
N PRO A 424 -19.90 -18.59 -5.27
CA PRO A 424 -18.53 -18.87 -4.89
C PRO A 424 -17.54 -18.05 -5.73
N ILE A 425 -16.46 -17.59 -5.10
CA ILE A 425 -15.41 -16.82 -5.77
C ILE A 425 -14.51 -17.76 -6.57
N THR A 426 -14.33 -17.48 -7.86
CA THR A 426 -13.45 -18.28 -8.72
C THR A 426 -11.99 -18.09 -8.35
N MET A 427 -11.30 -19.21 -8.10
CA MET A 427 -9.86 -19.27 -7.83
C MET A 427 -9.17 -20.13 -8.88
N HIS A 428 -8.39 -19.51 -9.76
CA HIS A 428 -7.62 -20.20 -10.79
C HIS A 428 -6.28 -20.73 -10.25
N CYS A 429 -6.04 -22.01 -10.49
CA CYS A 429 -4.77 -22.71 -10.23
C CYS A 429 -4.51 -23.66 -11.39
N ASP A 430 -3.26 -23.81 -11.80
CA ASP A 430 -2.87 -24.70 -12.91
C ASP A 430 -2.38 -26.08 -12.43
N ASN A 431 -2.36 -26.32 -11.12
CA ASN A 431 -1.99 -27.59 -10.53
C ASN A 431 -3.20 -28.43 -10.13
N GLN A 432 -3.54 -29.42 -10.97
CA GLN A 432 -4.66 -30.34 -10.71
C GLN A 432 -4.51 -31.12 -9.40
N ALA A 433 -3.29 -31.52 -9.02
CA ALA A 433 -3.06 -32.24 -7.77
C ALA A 433 -3.38 -31.35 -6.55
N ALA A 434 -3.00 -30.08 -6.58
CA ALA A 434 -3.35 -29.13 -5.53
C ALA A 434 -4.87 -28.91 -5.44
N ILE A 435 -5.55 -28.77 -6.58
CA ILE A 435 -7.02 -28.67 -6.65
C ILE A 435 -7.68 -29.92 -6.07
N HIS A 436 -7.22 -31.12 -6.44
CA HIS A 436 -7.75 -32.38 -5.92
C HIS A 436 -7.54 -32.53 -4.41
N ILE A 437 -6.40 -32.07 -3.87
CA ILE A 437 -6.17 -32.01 -2.41
C ILE A 437 -7.16 -31.04 -1.76
N ALA A 438 -7.53 -29.95 -2.44
CA ALA A 438 -8.44 -28.94 -1.90
C ALA A 438 -9.90 -29.42 -1.87
N THR A 439 -10.31 -30.28 -2.83
CA THR A 439 -11.69 -30.75 -2.94
C THR A 439 -11.96 -32.08 -2.24
N ASN A 440 -10.94 -32.94 -2.07
CA ASN A 440 -11.10 -34.27 -1.46
C ASN A 440 -10.45 -34.39 -0.07
N SER A 441 -11.20 -34.91 0.90
CA SER A 441 -10.75 -35.09 2.30
C SER A 441 -9.84 -36.31 2.52
N VAL A 442 -9.79 -37.28 1.59
CA VAL A 442 -9.24 -38.62 1.81
C VAL A 442 -7.69 -38.69 1.87
N PHE A 443 -6.96 -37.64 1.50
CA PHE A 443 -5.48 -37.64 1.44
C PHE A 443 -4.79 -37.31 2.78
N HIS A 444 -5.04 -38.10 3.83
CA HIS A 444 -4.50 -37.82 5.18
C HIS A 444 -3.03 -38.21 5.40
N GLU A 445 -2.47 -39.22 4.73
CA GLU A 445 -1.08 -39.63 4.99
C GLU A 445 -0.02 -38.75 4.31
N ARG A 446 -0.31 -38.23 3.11
CA ARG A 446 0.64 -37.47 2.28
C ARG A 446 0.64 -35.96 2.50
N THR A 447 -0.24 -35.43 3.36
CA THR A 447 -0.43 -33.98 3.59
C THR A 447 -0.28 -33.56 5.06
N LYS A 448 0.15 -34.45 5.96
CA LYS A 448 0.27 -34.18 7.41
C LYS A 448 1.05 -32.90 7.72
N HIS A 449 2.09 -32.61 6.95
CA HIS A 449 2.95 -31.44 7.13
C HIS A 449 2.34 -30.10 6.66
N ILE A 450 1.19 -30.13 5.99
CA ILE A 450 0.42 -28.95 5.56
C ILE A 450 -1.04 -28.98 6.01
N GLU A 451 -1.38 -29.85 6.96
CA GLU A 451 -2.77 -30.13 7.36
C GLU A 451 -3.55 -28.85 7.75
N VAL A 452 -2.93 -27.93 8.50
CA VAL A 452 -3.54 -26.64 8.89
C VAL A 452 -3.85 -25.75 7.68
N ASP A 453 -2.96 -25.75 6.68
CA ASP A 453 -3.19 -25.01 5.44
C ASP A 453 -4.34 -25.66 4.64
N CYS A 454 -4.39 -27.00 4.63
CA CYS A 454 -5.46 -27.78 4.00
C CYS A 454 -6.83 -27.53 4.62
N HIS A 455 -6.92 -27.51 5.94
CA HIS A 455 -8.17 -27.25 6.64
C HIS A 455 -8.75 -25.89 6.27
N LYS A 456 -7.94 -24.84 6.16
CA LYS A 456 -8.45 -23.50 5.87
C LYS A 456 -9.06 -23.37 4.47
N VAL A 457 -8.38 -23.90 3.46
CA VAL A 457 -8.85 -23.82 2.07
C VAL A 457 -10.10 -24.72 1.89
N ARG A 458 -10.07 -25.94 2.44
CA ARG A 458 -11.21 -26.87 2.41
C ARG A 458 -12.44 -26.30 3.11
N GLU A 459 -12.28 -25.71 4.30
CA GLU A 459 -13.34 -25.04 5.04
C GLU A 459 -14.08 -24.05 4.13
N LYS A 460 -13.34 -23.19 3.42
CA LYS A 460 -13.91 -22.17 2.55
C LYS A 460 -14.50 -22.71 1.24
N ILE A 461 -14.06 -23.87 0.77
CA ILE A 461 -14.72 -24.57 -0.33
C ILE A 461 -16.05 -25.15 0.13
N ILE A 462 -16.07 -25.82 1.29
CA ILE A 462 -17.27 -26.45 1.85
C ILE A 462 -18.33 -25.41 2.22
N GLU A 463 -17.93 -24.26 2.75
CA GLU A 463 -18.82 -23.11 2.99
C GLU A 463 -19.34 -22.44 1.70
N GLY A 464 -18.87 -22.86 0.51
CA GLY A 464 -19.25 -22.25 -0.78
C GLY A 464 -18.68 -20.84 -0.98
N VAL A 465 -17.61 -20.47 -0.27
CA VAL A 465 -16.97 -19.16 -0.39
C VAL A 465 -16.06 -19.10 -1.61
N ILE A 466 -15.33 -20.16 -1.90
CA ILE A 466 -14.37 -20.24 -3.01
C ILE A 466 -14.64 -21.47 -3.90
N LEU A 467 -14.39 -21.33 -5.19
CA LEU A 467 -14.46 -22.39 -6.19
C LEU A 467 -13.11 -22.49 -6.91
N PRO A 468 -12.29 -23.52 -6.59
CA PRO A 468 -11.06 -23.79 -7.33
C PRO A 468 -11.37 -24.25 -8.76
N CYS A 469 -10.78 -23.56 -9.74
CA CYS A 469 -10.92 -23.85 -11.16
C CYS A 469 -9.54 -24.10 -11.77
N TYR A 470 -9.44 -25.16 -12.58
CA TYR A 470 -8.23 -25.39 -13.35
C TYR A 470 -8.06 -24.31 -14.42
N THR A 471 -6.88 -23.72 -14.52
CA THR A 471 -6.46 -22.88 -15.66
C THR A 471 -5.25 -23.50 -16.33
N ARG A 472 -5.08 -23.28 -17.64
CA ARG A 472 -3.87 -23.73 -18.33
C ARG A 472 -2.72 -22.82 -17.93
N SER A 473 -1.49 -23.35 -17.86
CA SER A 473 -0.32 -22.56 -17.47
C SER A 473 -0.05 -21.36 -18.41
N GLU A 474 -0.46 -21.42 -19.68
CA GLU A 474 -0.38 -20.28 -20.61
C GLU A 474 -1.33 -19.12 -20.27
N ASP A 475 -2.43 -19.41 -19.58
CA ASP A 475 -3.45 -18.46 -19.10
C ASP A 475 -3.27 -18.12 -17.61
N GLN A 476 -2.23 -18.65 -16.96
CA GLN A 476 -1.95 -18.41 -15.56
C GLN A 476 -1.37 -17.00 -15.36
N LEU A 477 -2.22 -16.05 -14.95
CA LEU A 477 -1.81 -14.66 -14.76
C LEU A 477 -0.84 -14.46 -13.59
N ALA A 478 -0.79 -15.42 -12.65
CA ALA A 478 0.09 -15.33 -11.49
C ALA A 478 1.56 -15.71 -11.80
N ASP A 479 1.84 -16.26 -12.99
CA ASP A 479 3.15 -16.80 -13.39
C ASP A 479 4.28 -15.75 -13.34
N ILE A 480 3.98 -14.52 -13.76
CA ILE A 480 4.96 -13.41 -13.75
C ILE A 480 5.36 -12.98 -12.32
N PHE A 481 4.62 -13.42 -11.30
CA PHE A 481 4.92 -13.12 -9.90
C PHE A 481 5.76 -14.20 -9.23
N THR A 482 5.96 -15.36 -9.87
CA THR A 482 6.68 -16.50 -9.28
C THR A 482 8.05 -16.71 -9.92
N LYS A 483 8.20 -16.41 -11.21
CA LYS A 483 9.43 -16.63 -11.98
C LYS A 483 9.64 -15.58 -13.06
N ALA A 484 10.85 -15.54 -13.60
CA ALA A 484 11.15 -14.77 -14.80
C ALA A 484 10.68 -15.54 -16.03
N THR A 485 9.96 -14.85 -16.91
CA THR A 485 9.33 -15.46 -18.09
C THR A 485 9.81 -14.80 -19.37
N SER A 486 9.65 -15.51 -20.50
CA SER A 486 9.93 -14.95 -21.83
C SER A 486 9.07 -13.70 -22.13
N LEU A 487 9.59 -12.81 -22.98
CA LEU A 487 8.87 -11.60 -23.40
C LEU A 487 7.48 -11.89 -23.99
N LYS A 488 7.34 -13.02 -24.71
CA LYS A 488 6.05 -13.41 -25.31
C LYS A 488 4.99 -13.66 -24.24
N ILE A 489 5.36 -14.36 -23.16
CA ILE A 489 4.49 -14.65 -22.02
C ILE A 489 4.19 -13.36 -21.26
N CYS A 490 5.22 -12.54 -20.99
CA CYS A 490 5.06 -11.22 -20.37
C CYS A 490 4.01 -10.38 -21.09
N ASN A 491 4.15 -10.18 -22.42
CA ASN A 491 3.23 -9.35 -23.19
C ASN A 491 1.79 -9.90 -23.17
N HIS A 492 1.62 -11.22 -23.20
CA HIS A 492 0.31 -11.85 -23.11
C HIS A 492 -0.36 -11.62 -21.74
N ILE A 493 0.40 -11.72 -20.66
CA ILE A 493 -0.11 -11.54 -19.30
C ILE A 493 -0.33 -10.05 -19.00
N TYR A 494 0.57 -9.16 -19.43
CA TYR A 494 0.48 -7.72 -19.17
C TYR A 494 -0.83 -7.13 -19.68
N SER A 495 -1.27 -7.49 -20.88
CA SER A 495 -2.56 -7.02 -21.40
C SER A 495 -3.75 -7.46 -20.53
N LYS A 496 -3.74 -8.71 -20.05
CA LYS A 496 -4.78 -9.26 -19.15
C LYS A 496 -4.71 -8.68 -17.73
N LEU A 497 -3.55 -8.19 -17.29
CA LEU A 497 -3.40 -7.46 -16.02
C LEU A 497 -3.80 -5.98 -16.11
N GLY A 498 -4.14 -5.49 -17.32
CA GLY A 498 -4.41 -4.07 -17.56
C GLY A 498 -3.14 -3.20 -17.56
N LEU A 499 -1.96 -3.76 -17.76
CA LEU A 499 -0.72 -2.99 -17.85
C LEU A 499 -0.63 -2.29 -19.21
N VAL A 500 -0.75 -0.97 -19.22
CA VAL A 500 -0.70 -0.15 -20.44
C VAL A 500 0.25 1.04 -20.28
N ASP A 501 0.88 1.47 -21.37
CA ASP A 501 1.67 2.70 -21.41
C ASP A 501 1.01 3.71 -22.35
N LEU A 502 0.23 4.64 -21.77
CA LEU A 502 -0.48 5.67 -22.54
C LEU A 502 0.44 6.73 -23.16
N THR A 503 1.75 6.68 -22.92
CA THR A 503 2.72 7.58 -23.57
C THR A 503 3.22 7.05 -24.91
N HIS A 504 2.97 5.77 -25.20
CA HIS A 504 3.26 5.10 -26.47
C HIS A 504 2.01 4.28 -26.86
N PRO A 505 0.90 4.97 -27.23
CA PRO A 505 -0.38 4.33 -27.53
C PRO A 505 -0.32 3.38 -28.73
#